data_AF-A0A6P8S0A5-F1
#
_entry.id   AF-A0A6P8S0A5-F1
#
_cell.length_a   1.000
_cell.length_b   1.000
_cell.length_c   1.000
_cell.angle_alpha   90.00
_cell.angle_beta   90.00
_cell.angle_gamma   90.00
#
_symmetry.space_group_name_H-M   'P 1'
#
loop_
_entity.id
_entity.type
_entity.pdbx_description
1 polymer ?
#
loop_
_entity_poly.entity_id
_entity_poly.type
_entity_poly.pdbx_seq_one_letter_code
_entity_poly.pdbx_strand_id
1 'polypeptide(L)'
;MAPLTATVLALFVLLSSTLADVPQAVGPELSKIESFDELHDPTHVIIRRATGSKVYDMYHGTSVQAAESIIQTGFRPSKDGMLGPGVYLSRDIRKAQRYPLYLGPADRVILKTRVRVGKVKKIDRQGHPLQRTWHAHGYDTAWVPPNSPMVPSGLTENCVWDPKRVKVLAVVQAPAAAVGKLNSLLHKMKTYHCNYWLVC
;
A
#
# COMPACT_ATOMS: atom_id res chain seq x y z
N MET A 1 -17.19 -20.77 -63.65
CA MET A 1 -16.54 -20.89 -62.33
C MET A 1 -15.35 -21.82 -62.48
N ALA A 2 -14.19 -21.41 -61.98
CA ALA A 2 -12.83 -21.86 -62.32
C ALA A 2 -12.47 -23.30 -61.81
N PRO A 3 -11.34 -23.89 -62.27
CA PRO A 3 -11.12 -25.34 -62.40
C PRO A 3 -10.29 -25.96 -61.26
N LEU A 4 -10.20 -27.30 -61.25
CA LEU A 4 -9.28 -28.08 -60.41
C LEU A 4 -8.14 -28.66 -61.26
N THR A 5 -6.91 -28.19 -61.01
CA THR A 5 -5.63 -28.67 -61.56
C THR A 5 -4.97 -29.62 -60.55
N ALA A 6 -4.67 -30.86 -60.96
CA ALA A 6 -3.38 -31.33 -61.49
C ALA A 6 -2.30 -31.67 -60.43
N THR A 7 -2.15 -32.99 -60.23
CA THR A 7 -0.92 -33.78 -60.21
C THR A 7 0.25 -33.42 -59.26
N VAL A 8 0.49 -34.36 -58.35
CA VAL A 8 1.70 -34.64 -57.58
C VAL A 8 2.85 -35.05 -58.52
N LEU A 9 4.04 -34.46 -58.36
CA LEU A 9 5.30 -35.12 -58.68
C LEU A 9 6.42 -34.57 -57.79
N ALA A 10 7.04 -35.48 -57.03
CA ALA A 10 8.22 -35.23 -56.22
C ALA A 10 9.47 -35.13 -57.11
N LEU A 11 10.41 -34.25 -56.76
CA LEU A 11 11.83 -34.48 -57.03
C LEU A 11 12.69 -33.84 -55.94
N PHE A 12 13.48 -34.70 -55.32
CA PHE A 12 14.58 -34.43 -54.39
C PHE A 12 15.75 -33.68 -55.08
N VAL A 13 16.78 -33.35 -54.28
CA VAL A 13 18.12 -32.82 -54.64
C VAL A 13 18.11 -31.28 -54.76
N LEU A 14 18.74 -30.47 -53.91
CA LEU A 14 20.14 -30.50 -53.42
C LEU A 14 20.28 -29.86 -52.03
N LEU A 15 21.03 -30.57 -51.18
CA LEU A 15 21.66 -30.08 -49.95
C LEU A 15 22.94 -29.29 -50.29
N SER A 16 23.33 -28.41 -49.36
CA SER A 16 24.71 -27.96 -49.08
C SER A 16 25.25 -26.72 -49.81
N SER A 17 25.24 -25.59 -49.08
CA SER A 17 26.43 -24.72 -48.93
C SER A 17 26.22 -23.68 -47.83
N THR A 18 26.68 -24.05 -46.62
CA THR A 18 27.47 -23.25 -45.67
C THR A 18 27.35 -21.72 -45.65
N LEU A 19 26.74 -21.20 -44.59
CA LEU A 19 27.17 -19.98 -43.89
C LEU A 19 27.14 -20.33 -42.39
N ALA A 20 28.27 -20.74 -41.83
CA ALA A 20 29.18 -19.84 -41.11
C ALA A 20 28.55 -19.29 -39.82
N ASP A 21 28.80 -20.03 -38.73
CA ASP A 21 29.08 -19.57 -37.37
C ASP A 21 28.49 -18.23 -36.92
N VAL A 22 27.33 -18.30 -36.27
CA VAL A 22 26.91 -17.29 -35.28
C VAL A 22 26.91 -17.97 -33.91
N PRO A 23 27.79 -17.58 -32.97
CA PRO A 23 27.77 -18.13 -31.62
C PRO A 23 26.45 -17.83 -30.93
N GLN A 24 25.70 -18.87 -30.56
CA GLN A 24 24.58 -18.74 -29.64
C GLN A 24 25.13 -18.32 -28.27
N ALA A 25 24.89 -17.06 -27.90
CA ALA A 25 25.08 -16.61 -26.53
C ALA A 25 24.17 -17.44 -25.61
N VAL A 26 24.81 -18.25 -24.76
CA VAL A 26 24.17 -18.93 -23.64
C VAL A 26 23.65 -17.85 -22.69
N GLY A 27 22.36 -17.53 -22.80
CA GLY A 27 21.67 -16.69 -21.82
C GLY A 27 21.55 -17.44 -20.50
N PRO A 28 21.76 -16.79 -19.34
CA PRO A 28 21.65 -17.48 -18.07
C PRO A 28 20.19 -17.85 -17.80
N GLU A 29 19.95 -19.16 -17.70
CA GLU A 29 18.84 -19.71 -16.95
C GLU A 29 19.11 -19.46 -15.47
N LEU A 30 18.32 -18.61 -14.82
CA LEU A 30 17.81 -18.80 -13.45
C LEU A 30 17.00 -17.57 -13.01
N SER A 31 15.85 -17.84 -12.39
CA SER A 31 14.98 -16.91 -11.65
C SER A 31 14.03 -16.01 -12.46
N LYS A 32 13.07 -16.63 -13.16
CA LYS A 32 11.72 -16.05 -13.23
C LYS A 32 11.06 -16.13 -11.85
N ILE A 33 11.55 -15.35 -10.90
CA ILE A 33 10.71 -14.90 -9.79
C ILE A 33 9.94 -13.74 -10.38
N GLU A 34 8.69 -14.01 -10.72
CA GLU A 34 7.73 -13.02 -11.16
C GLU A 34 7.73 -11.87 -10.15
N SER A 35 8.27 -10.73 -10.59
CA SER A 35 8.10 -9.46 -9.94
C SER A 35 6.60 -9.17 -9.93
N PHE A 36 5.96 -9.44 -8.80
CA PHE A 36 4.57 -9.07 -8.53
C PHE A 36 4.36 -7.62 -8.95
N ASP A 37 3.50 -7.42 -9.95
CA ASP A 37 3.14 -6.14 -10.54
C ASP A 37 2.99 -5.04 -9.48
N GLU A 38 4.00 -4.19 -9.39
CA GLU A 38 3.92 -2.87 -8.76
C GLU A 38 3.01 -2.02 -9.65
N LEU A 39 1.70 -2.09 -9.41
CA LEU A 39 0.77 -1.08 -9.88
C LEU A 39 1.24 0.27 -9.33
N HIS A 40 1.91 1.01 -10.21
CA HIS A 40 2.52 2.30 -9.97
C HIS A 40 1.50 3.20 -9.25
N ASP A 41 1.82 3.55 -8.01
CA ASP A 41 1.00 4.45 -7.19
C ASP A 41 1.74 5.80 -7.14
N PRO A 42 1.50 6.69 -8.13
CA PRO A 42 2.33 7.87 -8.37
C PRO A 42 2.23 8.94 -7.26
N THR A 43 1.40 8.74 -6.24
CA THR A 43 1.25 9.66 -5.10
C THR A 43 1.97 9.19 -3.82
N HIS A 44 2.58 8.00 -3.83
CA HIS A 44 3.11 7.36 -2.63
C HIS A 44 4.61 7.17 -2.67
N VAL A 45 5.32 7.86 -1.78
CA VAL A 45 6.75 7.68 -1.60
C VAL A 45 6.99 6.31 -0.97
N ILE A 46 7.50 5.37 -1.76
CA ILE A 46 8.02 4.09 -1.29
C ILE A 46 9.45 4.33 -0.83
N ILE A 47 9.69 4.23 0.48
CA ILE A 47 11.06 4.22 1.00
C ILE A 47 11.46 2.76 1.21
N ARG A 48 12.28 2.23 0.29
CA ARG A 48 12.91 0.91 0.47
C ARG A 48 14.06 1.06 1.46
N ARG A 49 13.98 0.41 2.64
CA ARG A 49 15.15 0.24 3.50
C ARG A 49 15.92 -1.02 3.07
N ALA A 50 17.24 -1.01 3.24
CA ALA A 50 18.16 -2.08 2.84
C ALA A 50 17.81 -3.49 3.37
N THR A 51 16.88 -3.60 4.34
CA THR A 51 16.46 -4.87 4.97
C THR A 51 15.12 -5.41 4.46
N GLY A 52 14.69 -5.06 3.24
CA GLY A 52 13.45 -5.59 2.65
C GLY A 52 12.15 -5.13 3.33
N SER A 53 12.20 -4.19 4.28
CA SER A 53 11.01 -3.64 4.93
C SER A 53 10.41 -2.52 4.08
N LYS A 54 9.22 -2.75 3.52
CA LYS A 54 8.46 -1.75 2.76
C LYS A 54 7.92 -0.69 3.72
N VAL A 55 8.22 0.58 3.43
CA VAL A 55 7.74 1.73 4.19
C VAL A 55 6.98 2.67 3.26
N TYR A 56 5.79 3.09 3.69
CA TYR A 56 4.95 4.02 2.95
C TYR A 56 4.61 5.22 3.83
N ASP A 57 4.56 6.39 3.22
CA ASP A 57 3.82 7.48 3.82
C ASP A 57 2.32 7.26 3.55
N MET A 58 1.48 7.40 4.58
CA MET A 58 0.03 7.18 4.53
C MET A 58 -0.72 8.24 5.34
N TYR A 59 -2.04 8.30 5.21
CA TYR A 59 -2.91 9.28 5.85
C TYR A 59 -3.92 8.62 6.79
N HIS A 60 -4.14 9.28 7.93
CA HIS A 60 -5.15 8.91 8.92
C HIS A 60 -6.06 10.11 9.20
N GLY A 61 -7.36 9.96 8.91
CA GLY A 61 -8.39 10.94 9.24
C GLY A 61 -8.91 10.71 10.66
N THR A 62 -8.98 11.77 11.46
CA THR A 62 -9.34 11.69 12.88
C THR A 62 -9.93 13.01 13.39
N SER A 63 -10.34 13.07 14.66
CA SER A 63 -10.78 14.33 15.30
C SER A 63 -9.60 15.15 15.84
N VAL A 64 -9.83 16.42 16.17
CA VAL A 64 -8.80 17.26 16.83
C VAL A 64 -8.31 16.63 18.12
N GLN A 65 -9.21 16.18 19.00
CA GLN A 65 -8.87 15.59 20.30
C GLN A 65 -8.07 14.29 20.13
N ALA A 66 -8.46 13.46 19.17
CA ALA A 66 -7.74 12.23 18.87
C ALA A 66 -6.36 12.51 18.25
N ALA A 67 -6.23 13.53 17.39
CA ALA A 67 -4.94 13.96 16.85
C ALA A 67 -3.99 14.44 17.97
N GLU A 68 -4.47 15.23 18.93
CA GLU A 68 -3.68 15.64 20.11
C GLU A 68 -3.18 14.42 20.89
N SER A 69 -4.09 13.48 21.20
CA SER A 69 -3.74 12.26 21.91
C SER A 69 -2.73 11.40 21.14
N ILE A 70 -2.90 11.24 19.83
CA ILE A 70 -1.99 10.48 18.97
C ILE A 70 -0.60 11.11 18.94
N ILE A 71 -0.50 12.44 18.85
CA ILE A 71 0.78 13.14 18.86
C ILE A 71 1.49 12.95 20.20
N GLN A 72 0.76 13.03 21.31
CA GLN A 72 1.31 12.91 22.66
C GLN A 72 1.70 11.48 23.05
N THR A 73 0.89 10.50 22.67
CA THR A 73 0.94 9.14 23.24
C THR A 73 1.01 8.02 22.20
N GLY A 74 0.97 8.36 20.91
CA GLY A 74 0.94 7.40 19.81
C GLY A 74 -0.46 6.87 19.50
N PHE A 75 -0.53 6.03 18.46
CA PHE A 75 -1.79 5.42 18.04
C PHE A 75 -2.27 4.36 19.05
N ARG A 76 -3.57 4.35 19.31
CA ARG A 76 -4.27 3.20 19.90
C ARG A 76 -5.03 2.47 18.81
N PRO A 77 -4.91 1.14 18.71
CA PRO A 77 -5.67 0.37 17.72
C PRO A 77 -7.16 0.49 18.01
N SER A 78 -7.97 0.54 16.95
CA SER A 78 -9.41 0.36 17.08
C SER A 78 -9.70 -1.04 17.63
N LYS A 79 -10.79 -1.17 18.40
CA LYS A 79 -11.26 -2.47 18.87
C LYS A 79 -11.86 -3.31 17.73
N ASP A 80 -12.32 -2.65 16.67
CA ASP A 80 -13.02 -3.26 15.56
C ASP A 80 -12.90 -2.41 14.26
N GLY A 81 -13.36 -2.96 13.14
CA GLY A 81 -13.52 -2.37 11.83
C GLY A 81 -13.71 -3.47 10.78
N MET A 82 -13.91 -3.11 9.51
CA MET A 82 -14.13 -4.08 8.43
C MET A 82 -13.01 -5.12 8.29
N LEU A 83 -11.77 -4.74 8.65
CA LEU A 83 -10.58 -5.59 8.64
C LEU A 83 -10.19 -6.08 10.06
N GLY A 84 -11.10 -5.96 11.04
CA GLY A 84 -10.81 -6.27 12.45
C GLY A 84 -10.04 -5.14 13.18
N PRO A 85 -9.49 -5.42 14.37
CA PRO A 85 -8.78 -4.44 15.18
C PRO A 85 -7.45 -3.98 14.55
N GLY A 86 -7.11 -2.70 14.73
CA GLY A 86 -5.83 -2.14 14.28
C GLY A 86 -5.89 -0.63 14.02
N VAL A 87 -4.83 -0.10 13.41
CA VAL A 87 -4.73 1.30 12.98
C VAL A 87 -5.09 1.39 11.49
N TYR A 88 -6.19 2.08 11.20
CA TYR A 88 -6.71 2.25 9.85
C TYR A 88 -6.07 3.45 9.15
N LEU A 89 -5.50 3.21 7.98
CA LEU A 89 -4.73 4.17 7.20
C LEU A 89 -5.09 4.02 5.73
N SER A 90 -4.96 5.08 4.95
CA SER A 90 -5.03 5.00 3.50
C SER A 90 -3.83 5.64 2.85
N ARG A 91 -3.47 5.09 1.70
CA ARG A 91 -2.59 5.78 0.76
C ARG A 91 -3.34 7.00 0.17
N ASP A 92 -4.61 6.85 -0.17
CA ASP A 92 -5.36 7.98 -0.70
C ASP A 92 -5.75 9.00 0.39
N ILE A 93 -5.22 10.23 0.31
CA ILE A 93 -5.60 11.32 1.23
C ILE A 93 -7.10 11.64 1.16
N ARG A 94 -7.74 11.47 -0.01
CA ARG A 94 -9.19 11.68 -0.19
C ARG A 94 -10.02 10.66 0.58
N LYS A 95 -9.48 9.45 0.78
CA LYS A 95 -10.09 8.45 1.67
C LYS A 95 -10.00 8.96 3.11
N ALA A 96 -8.83 9.43 3.56
CA ALA A 96 -8.66 9.94 4.92
C ALA A 96 -9.52 11.18 5.22
N GLN A 97 -9.70 12.09 4.25
CA GLN A 97 -10.57 13.28 4.35
C GLN A 97 -12.02 12.95 4.74
N ARG A 98 -12.49 11.74 4.45
CA ARG A 98 -13.86 11.30 4.74
C ARG A 98 -14.06 10.87 6.19
N TYR A 99 -13.00 10.66 6.97
CA TYR A 99 -13.10 10.08 8.31
C TYR A 99 -12.69 11.06 9.42
N PRO A 100 -13.32 10.93 10.60
CA PRO A 100 -14.44 10.03 10.89
C PRO A 100 -15.77 10.51 10.26
N LEU A 101 -16.62 9.56 9.86
CA LEU A 101 -17.85 9.83 9.10
C LEU A 101 -18.88 10.65 9.90
N TYR A 102 -18.86 10.57 11.23
CA TYR A 102 -19.79 11.28 12.10
C TYR A 102 -19.41 12.76 12.32
N LEU A 103 -18.20 13.19 11.91
CA LEU A 103 -17.79 14.59 11.96
C LEU A 103 -18.04 15.28 10.63
N GLY A 104 -18.32 16.59 10.66
CA GLY A 104 -18.32 17.42 9.46
C GLY A 104 -16.90 17.55 8.87
N PRO A 105 -16.74 17.79 7.56
CA PRO A 105 -15.42 17.96 6.95
C PRO A 105 -14.55 19.05 7.61
N ALA A 106 -15.20 20.10 8.13
CA ALA A 106 -14.54 21.22 8.81
C ALA A 106 -13.95 20.86 10.19
N ASP A 107 -14.33 19.72 10.77
CA ASP A 107 -13.90 19.29 12.12
C ASP A 107 -12.88 18.14 12.08
N ARG A 108 -12.46 17.72 10.89
CA ARG A 108 -11.55 16.59 10.68
C ARG A 108 -10.10 17.04 10.60
N VAL A 109 -9.22 16.22 11.17
CA VAL A 109 -7.77 16.33 11.07
C VAL A 109 -7.25 15.18 10.22
N ILE A 110 -6.22 15.45 9.42
CA ILE A 110 -5.48 14.44 8.70
C ILE A 110 -4.03 14.45 9.18
N LEU A 111 -3.63 13.30 9.72
CA LEU A 111 -2.24 13.03 10.05
C LEU A 111 -1.59 12.31 8.88
N LYS A 112 -0.46 12.84 8.40
CA LYS A 112 0.47 12.09 7.55
C LYS A 112 1.36 11.25 8.45
N THR A 113 1.53 9.99 8.10
CA THR A 113 2.23 8.98 8.89
C THR A 113 3.25 8.26 8.02
N ARG A 114 4.25 7.67 8.66
CA ARG A 114 5.22 6.75 8.05
C ARG A 114 5.00 5.35 8.61
N VAL A 115 4.67 4.41 7.74
CA VAL A 115 4.16 3.09 8.10
C VAL A 115 5.11 2.01 7.62
N ARG A 116 5.60 1.17 8.54
CA ARG A 116 6.30 -0.08 8.19
C ARG A 116 5.25 -1.18 8.00
N VAL A 117 4.96 -1.56 6.76
CA VAL A 117 3.80 -2.45 6.48
C VAL A 117 4.06 -3.93 6.75
N GLY A 118 5.33 -4.34 6.76
CA GLY A 118 5.70 -5.73 7.04
C GLY A 118 5.07 -6.74 6.07
N LYS A 119 4.67 -7.90 6.58
CA LYS A 119 3.96 -8.94 5.81
C LYS A 119 2.51 -8.53 5.57
N VAL A 120 2.16 -8.24 4.32
CA VAL A 120 0.83 -7.74 3.95
C VAL A 120 -0.11 -8.87 3.53
N LYS A 121 -1.36 -8.85 4.01
CA LYS A 121 -2.44 -9.70 3.52
C LYS A 121 -3.41 -8.90 2.66
N LYS A 122 -3.52 -9.28 1.39
CA LYS A 122 -4.58 -8.78 0.51
C LYS A 122 -5.94 -9.33 0.97
N ILE A 123 -6.92 -8.45 1.17
CA ILE A 123 -8.30 -8.76 1.49
C ILE A 123 -9.16 -8.11 0.40
N ASP A 124 -9.66 -8.90 -0.54
CA ASP A 124 -10.23 -8.39 -1.80
C ASP A 124 -11.70 -8.75 -2.04
N ARG A 125 -12.35 -9.41 -1.08
CA ARG A 125 -13.78 -9.72 -1.12
C ARG A 125 -14.40 -9.77 0.27
N GLN A 126 -15.67 -9.39 0.36
CA GLN A 126 -16.44 -9.56 1.60
C GLN A 126 -16.50 -11.05 1.99
N GLY A 127 -16.40 -11.32 3.28
CA GLY A 127 -16.34 -12.69 3.80
C GLY A 127 -15.01 -13.40 3.50
N HIS A 128 -13.94 -12.67 3.20
CA HIS A 128 -12.62 -13.27 3.06
C HIS A 128 -12.25 -14.02 4.36
N PRO A 129 -11.73 -15.27 4.32
CA PRO A 129 -11.52 -16.09 5.52
C PRO A 129 -10.63 -15.42 6.58
N LEU A 130 -9.70 -14.58 6.14
CA LEU A 130 -8.79 -13.81 7.00
C LEU A 130 -9.16 -12.33 7.16
N GLN A 131 -10.36 -11.91 6.76
CA GLN A 131 -10.78 -10.50 6.75
C GLN A 131 -10.51 -9.80 8.09
N ARG A 132 -10.77 -10.48 9.21
CA ARG A 132 -10.64 -9.92 10.57
C ARG A 132 -9.57 -10.59 11.42
N THR A 133 -9.00 -11.70 10.94
CA THR A 133 -8.09 -12.58 11.71
C THR A 133 -6.67 -12.65 11.15
N TRP A 134 -6.38 -11.95 10.04
CA TRP A 134 -5.06 -11.92 9.40
C TRP A 134 -3.88 -11.73 10.37
N HIS A 135 -4.04 -10.91 11.42
CA HIS A 135 -2.99 -10.68 12.42
C HIS A 135 -2.62 -11.95 13.21
N ALA A 136 -3.61 -12.79 13.54
CA ALA A 136 -3.39 -14.08 14.19
C ALA A 136 -2.67 -15.10 13.28
N HIS A 137 -2.65 -14.85 11.97
CA HIS A 137 -1.93 -15.65 10.98
C HIS A 137 -0.55 -15.06 10.62
N GLY A 138 -0.01 -14.19 11.48
CA GLY A 138 1.34 -13.64 11.34
C GLY A 138 1.47 -12.56 10.26
N TYR A 139 0.36 -11.95 9.85
CA TYR A 139 0.39 -10.77 8.98
C TYR A 139 0.42 -9.48 9.79
N ASP A 140 1.10 -8.49 9.24
CA ASP A 140 1.40 -7.23 9.87
C ASP A 140 0.41 -6.13 9.49
N THR A 141 -0.09 -6.22 8.26
CA THR A 141 -1.05 -5.30 7.67
C THR A 141 -2.07 -6.08 6.83
N ALA A 142 -3.36 -5.82 6.99
CA ALA A 142 -4.36 -6.13 5.97
C ALA A 142 -4.51 -4.98 5.00
N TRP A 143 -4.64 -5.29 3.70
CA TRP A 143 -4.76 -4.31 2.64
C TRP A 143 -5.92 -4.65 1.70
N VAL A 144 -6.79 -3.67 1.49
CA VAL A 144 -7.84 -3.69 0.47
C VAL A 144 -7.29 -3.05 -0.81
N PRO A 145 -7.25 -3.78 -1.93
CA PRO A 145 -6.74 -3.25 -3.20
C PRO A 145 -7.72 -2.24 -3.82
N PRO A 146 -7.26 -1.42 -4.77
CA PRO A 146 -8.15 -0.52 -5.49
C PRO A 146 -9.21 -1.31 -6.27
N ASN A 147 -10.38 -0.71 -6.46
CA ASN A 147 -11.53 -1.29 -7.17
C ASN A 147 -12.00 -2.64 -6.60
N SER A 148 -11.74 -2.89 -5.32
CA SER A 148 -12.21 -4.09 -4.64
C SER A 148 -13.69 -4.00 -4.27
N PRO A 149 -14.46 -5.11 -4.38
CA PRO A 149 -15.82 -5.19 -3.87
C PRO A 149 -15.91 -5.08 -2.33
N MET A 150 -14.78 -4.98 -1.62
CA MET A 150 -14.75 -4.70 -0.18
C MET A 150 -15.36 -3.35 0.18
N VAL A 151 -15.12 -2.31 -0.63
CA VAL A 151 -15.53 -0.93 -0.30
C VAL A 151 -16.16 -0.25 -1.51
N PRO A 152 -17.38 0.33 -1.40
CA PRO A 152 -18.06 0.97 -2.53
C PRO A 152 -17.26 2.11 -3.17
N SER A 153 -16.36 2.74 -2.41
CA SER A 153 -15.54 3.84 -2.91
C SER A 153 -14.48 3.43 -3.93
N GLY A 154 -14.14 2.13 -4.05
CA GLY A 154 -13.01 1.65 -4.85
C GLY A 154 -11.62 2.07 -4.34
N LEU A 155 -11.55 2.93 -3.32
CA LEU A 155 -10.31 3.41 -2.71
C LEU A 155 -9.65 2.36 -1.80
N THR A 156 -8.33 2.38 -1.74
CA THR A 156 -7.55 1.46 -0.89
C THR A 156 -7.72 1.74 0.60
N GLU A 157 -7.57 0.69 1.40
CA GLU A 157 -7.60 0.76 2.86
C GLU A 157 -6.54 -0.18 3.44
N ASN A 158 -5.87 0.26 4.50
CA ASN A 158 -4.90 -0.55 5.23
C ASN A 158 -5.31 -0.60 6.71
N CYS A 159 -5.14 -1.76 7.33
CA CYS A 159 -5.26 -1.92 8.77
C CYS A 159 -3.95 -2.53 9.30
N VAL A 160 -3.23 -1.79 10.13
CA VAL A 160 -1.95 -2.20 10.71
C VAL A 160 -2.19 -2.70 12.14
N TRP A 161 -1.65 -3.88 12.47
CA TRP A 161 -1.95 -4.54 13.75
C TRP A 161 -1.27 -3.83 14.92
N ASP A 162 0.05 -3.65 14.80
CA ASP A 162 0.87 -3.05 15.85
C ASP A 162 1.05 -1.53 15.61
N PRO A 163 0.53 -0.66 16.50
CA PRO A 163 0.69 0.79 16.36
C PRO A 163 2.16 1.24 16.38
N LYS A 164 3.11 0.47 16.92
CA LYS A 164 4.55 0.80 16.90
C LYS A 164 5.15 0.84 15.50
N ARG A 165 4.41 0.38 14.49
CA ARG A 165 4.77 0.45 13.06
C ARG A 165 4.33 1.74 12.38
N VAL A 166 3.49 2.54 13.04
CA VAL A 166 2.92 3.77 12.51
C VAL A 166 3.56 4.96 13.24
N LYS A 167 4.24 5.82 12.50
CA LYS A 167 4.85 7.03 13.05
C LYS A 167 4.17 8.28 12.52
N VAL A 168 3.86 9.25 13.38
CA VAL A 168 3.33 10.56 12.94
C VAL A 168 4.45 11.37 12.30
N LEU A 169 4.19 11.87 11.10
CA LEU A 169 5.11 12.69 10.33
C LEU A 169 4.67 14.15 10.31
N ALA A 170 3.40 14.44 10.02
CA ALA A 170 2.88 15.80 9.94
C ALA A 170 1.37 15.86 10.19
N VAL A 171 0.88 17.06 10.53
CA VAL A 171 -0.53 17.43 10.44
C VAL A 171 -0.70 18.11 9.08
N VAL A 172 -1.39 17.45 8.13
CA VAL A 172 -1.50 17.97 6.75
C VAL A 172 -2.78 18.75 6.51
N GLN A 173 -3.82 18.49 7.30
CA GLN A 173 -5.08 19.22 7.28
C GLN A 173 -5.66 19.22 8.69
N ALA A 174 -6.22 20.35 9.12
CA ALA A 174 -6.92 20.50 10.39
C ALA A 174 -7.83 21.73 10.34
N PRO A 175 -8.82 21.86 11.25
CA PRO A 175 -9.61 23.08 11.39
C PRO A 175 -8.71 24.29 11.67
N ALA A 176 -9.07 25.47 11.13
CA ALA A 176 -8.26 26.69 11.29
C ALA A 176 -7.98 27.03 12.76
N ALA A 177 -8.96 26.82 13.64
CA ALA A 177 -8.82 27.03 15.08
C ALA A 177 -7.84 26.07 15.78
N ALA A 178 -7.52 24.91 15.17
CA ALA A 178 -6.72 23.85 15.79
C ALA A 178 -5.33 23.66 15.14
N VAL A 179 -5.17 24.00 13.86
CA VAL A 179 -3.96 23.68 13.08
C VAL A 179 -2.67 24.24 13.71
N GLY A 180 -2.70 25.48 14.22
CA GLY A 180 -1.55 26.10 14.87
C GLY A 180 -1.15 25.39 16.17
N LYS A 181 -2.14 25.03 17.00
CA LYS A 181 -1.93 24.28 18.25
C LYS A 181 -1.35 22.90 17.96
N LEU A 182 -1.93 22.17 17.01
CA LEU A 182 -1.49 20.82 16.65
C LEU A 182 -0.06 20.80 16.08
N ASN A 183 0.28 21.75 15.21
CA ASN A 183 1.63 21.86 14.67
C ASN A 183 2.65 22.22 15.75
N SER A 184 2.32 23.14 16.65
CA SER A 184 3.17 23.51 17.79
C SER A 184 3.38 22.32 18.74
N LEU A 185 2.32 21.56 19.02
CA LEU A 185 2.39 20.34 19.81
C LEU A 185 3.28 19.29 19.14
N LEU A 186 3.09 19.02 17.85
CA LEU A 186 3.90 18.05 17.11
C LEU A 186 5.37 18.46 17.08
N HIS A 187 5.66 19.74 16.83
CA HIS A 187 7.02 20.27 16.87
C HIS A 187 7.65 20.06 18.26
N LYS A 188 6.97 20.50 19.32
CA LYS A 188 7.43 20.29 20.71
C LYS A 188 7.73 18.82 21.00
N MET A 189 6.81 17.92 20.63
CA MET A 189 6.97 16.49 20.86
C MET A 189 8.16 15.91 20.08
N LYS A 190 8.35 16.30 18.82
CA LYS A 190 9.51 15.85 18.03
C LYS A 190 10.84 16.37 18.57
N THR A 191 10.87 17.62 19.05
CA THR A 191 12.11 18.27 19.52
C THR A 191 12.52 17.77 20.91
N TYR A 192 11.58 17.67 21.85
CA TYR A 192 11.91 17.45 23.28
C TYR A 192 11.47 16.08 23.81
N HIS A 193 10.59 15.38 23.09
CA HIS A 193 10.01 14.11 23.52
C HIS A 193 9.99 13.12 22.37
N CYS A 194 11.09 13.06 21.60
CA CYS A 194 11.16 12.20 20.43
C CYS A 194 10.97 10.73 20.85
N ASN A 195 9.83 10.17 20.47
CA ASN A 195 9.41 8.82 20.83
C ASN A 195 9.25 7.94 19.59
N TYR A 196 9.15 6.62 19.78
CA TYR A 196 9.14 5.67 18.65
C TYR A 196 7.94 5.84 17.69
N TRP A 197 6.85 6.49 18.12
CA TRP A 197 5.67 6.79 17.30
C TRP A 197 5.75 8.12 16.56
N LEU A 198 6.89 8.82 16.61
CA LEU A 198 7.14 10.06 15.88
C LEU A 198 8.25 9.86 14.85
N VAL A 199 8.14 10.57 13.72
CA VAL A 199 9.27 10.80 12.82
C VAL A 199 9.95 12.08 13.26
N CYS A 200 10.94 11.91 14.12
CA CYS A 200 12.10 12.77 14.21
C CYS A 200 13.14 12.20 13.23
#